data_AF-A0A402DDR8-F1
#
_entry.id   AF-A0A402DDR8-F1
#
_cell.length_a   1.000
_cell.length_b   1.000
_cell.length_c   1.000
_cell.angle_alpha   90.00
_cell.angle_beta   90.00
_cell.angle_gamma   90.00
#
_symmetry.space_group_name_H-M   'P 1'
#
loop_
_entity.id
_entity.type
_entity.pdbx_description
1 polymer ?
#
loop_
_entity_poly.entity_id
_entity_poly.type
_entity_poly.pdbx_seq_one_letter_code
_entity_poly.pdbx_strand_id
1 'polypeptide(L)'
;MAKLVTVKLGEGNWEQGFPVILQIAEEGSPPSIEVTGKLPSAPEIPQNYDQWQSSYRHLPVVVRLTAPATQITNVSTTADCRQTLQTLQDSLKRWLNSESFRPVRERLLENLNRSEPIRFIIQAGDGYLRRLPWNLIEFFDHYPKSEVAIAAPVFEKIVSPPSPTKRLRILAILGHSEGIDVTADRRFLENLPGAETVFLVEPPRQKISEQLWEQHWDILFFAGHSHTEGEVGRIYINQRESLTIGELKHGLRTAIEGGLQLAIFNSCDGLGLAKELENLQIPQAIVMREPVPDKVAQEFLKHFLKAFSRGKSLYLSVRTARERLAEEGLDTELPGVMGLPLICQNPAATPLVWTRKKKLSILYQGKLVIGALALGAVLLLIPKIITITSPYRVYDPNKEQLNADLKISYPKNWKITYPKSWQAIPGELINGEVVQFVAPKDNISKSFPAMVIVNIHSLESPTTLDEFTKKTVNQISQKFTQDFITKPIPAKLGKLDAMQIIYTEQQGGKKIKIKQILSLTANHAYIINYKAESEKFSELEGTAQKIINSFTID
;
A
#
# COMPACT_ATOMS: atom_id res chain seq x y z
N MET A 1 -7.65 2.38 -8.80
CA MET A 1 -6.33 2.84 -8.33
C MET A 1 -6.54 3.42 -6.94
N ALA A 2 -5.50 3.59 -6.13
CA ALA A 2 -5.67 4.17 -4.79
C ALA A 2 -5.54 5.69 -4.89
N LYS A 3 -6.39 6.43 -4.17
CA LYS A 3 -6.28 7.90 -4.07
C LYS A 3 -5.38 8.29 -2.91
N LEU A 4 -4.63 9.37 -3.12
CA LEU A 4 -3.93 10.09 -2.08
C LEU A 4 -4.63 11.44 -1.86
N VAL A 5 -5.08 11.66 -0.64
CA VAL A 5 -5.69 12.91 -0.19
C VAL A 5 -4.78 13.53 0.86
N THR A 6 -4.35 14.77 0.65
CA THR A 6 -3.55 15.52 1.62
C THR A 6 -4.28 16.79 2.00
N VAL A 7 -4.61 16.93 3.28
CA VAL A 7 -5.17 18.14 3.87
C VAL A 7 -4.08 18.83 4.67
N LYS A 8 -3.58 19.96 4.14
CA LYS A 8 -2.55 20.78 4.78
C LYS A 8 -3.23 21.85 5.61
N LEU A 9 -2.99 21.80 6.92
CA LEU A 9 -3.43 22.81 7.88
C LEU A 9 -2.28 23.78 8.09
N GLY A 10 -2.40 24.97 7.51
CA GLY A 10 -1.36 25.99 7.52
C GLY A 10 -1.26 26.74 8.85
N GLU A 11 -0.41 27.76 8.88
CA GLU A 11 -0.17 28.55 10.10
C GLU A 11 -1.44 29.28 10.55
N GLY A 12 -1.80 29.05 11.81
CA GLY A 12 -3.04 29.52 12.44
C GLY A 12 -3.06 29.15 13.91
N ASN A 13 -4.20 29.39 14.56
CA ASN A 13 -4.41 29.00 15.95
C ASN A 13 -5.91 28.79 16.23
N TRP A 14 -6.22 28.23 17.39
CA TRP A 14 -7.59 27.90 17.76
C TRP A 14 -8.51 29.12 17.92
N GLU A 15 -7.97 30.33 18.08
CA GLU A 15 -8.74 31.59 18.18
C GLU A 15 -9.06 32.20 16.80
N GLN A 16 -8.17 32.05 15.82
CA GLN A 16 -8.27 32.69 14.50
C GLN A 16 -8.68 31.71 13.38
N GLY A 17 -8.57 30.41 13.66
CA GLY A 17 -8.74 29.32 12.71
C GLY A 17 -7.46 28.98 11.95
N PHE A 18 -7.58 28.02 11.03
CA PHE A 18 -6.46 27.49 10.24
C PHE A 18 -6.77 27.56 8.74
N PRO A 19 -5.88 28.13 7.91
CA PRO A 19 -6.00 28.00 6.47
C PRO A 19 -5.81 26.54 6.05
N VAL A 20 -6.55 26.11 5.04
CA VAL A 20 -6.55 24.73 4.55
C VAL A 20 -6.19 24.69 3.07
N ILE A 21 -5.29 23.77 2.71
CA ILE A 21 -5.05 23.39 1.31
C ILE A 21 -5.35 21.90 1.19
N LEU A 22 -6.32 21.54 0.36
CA LEU A 22 -6.61 20.16 -0.01
C LEU A 22 -5.94 19.84 -1.33
N GLN A 23 -5.24 18.70 -1.38
CA GLN A 23 -4.69 18.12 -2.59
C GLN A 23 -5.24 16.70 -2.79
N ILE A 24 -5.64 16.36 -4.02
CA ILE A 24 -6.07 14.99 -4.41
C ILE A 24 -5.22 14.50 -5.59
N ALA A 25 -4.65 13.31 -5.44
CA ALA A 25 -3.83 12.63 -6.44
C ALA A 25 -4.22 11.16 -6.59
N GLU A 26 -3.84 10.56 -7.71
CA GLU A 26 -3.63 9.10 -7.74
C GLU A 26 -2.33 8.78 -7.00
N GLU A 27 -2.30 7.68 -6.25
CA GLU A 27 -1.12 7.26 -5.49
C GLU A 27 0.11 7.13 -6.42
N GLY A 28 1.22 7.77 -6.06
CA GLY A 28 2.44 7.82 -6.86
C GLY A 28 2.48 8.88 -7.97
N SER A 29 1.40 9.66 -8.15
CA SER A 29 1.31 10.75 -9.12
C SER A 29 1.31 12.13 -8.46
N PRO A 30 1.66 13.21 -9.18
CA PRO A 30 1.45 14.58 -8.71
C PRO A 30 -0.04 14.87 -8.42
N PRO A 31 -0.35 15.86 -7.57
CA PRO A 31 -1.72 16.31 -7.34
C PRO A 31 -2.42 16.72 -8.64
N SER A 32 -3.60 16.18 -8.84
CA SER A 32 -4.49 16.53 -9.97
C SER A 32 -5.48 17.63 -9.62
N ILE A 33 -5.72 17.84 -8.32
CA ILE A 33 -6.67 18.80 -7.78
C ILE A 33 -6.01 19.49 -6.60
N GLU A 34 -6.18 20.81 -6.54
CA GLU A 34 -5.85 21.63 -5.38
C GLU A 34 -7.01 22.60 -5.12
N VAL A 35 -7.40 22.74 -3.85
CA VAL A 35 -8.39 23.74 -3.43
C VAL A 35 -8.03 24.30 -2.07
N THR A 36 -8.28 25.60 -1.89
CA THR A 36 -8.08 26.28 -0.61
C THR A 36 -9.39 26.41 0.14
N GLY A 37 -9.30 26.45 1.47
CA GLY A 37 -10.41 26.69 2.37
C GLY A 37 -9.91 27.19 3.72
N LYS A 38 -10.81 27.27 4.70
CA LYS A 38 -10.44 27.67 6.06
C LYS A 38 -11.26 26.91 7.09
N LEU A 39 -10.59 26.39 8.10
CA LEU A 39 -11.24 25.97 9.34
C LEU A 39 -11.36 27.19 10.25
N PRO A 40 -12.55 27.50 10.80
CA PRO A 40 -12.76 28.71 11.60
C PRO A 40 -12.15 28.57 13.00
N SER A 41 -12.26 29.64 13.79
CA SER A 41 -11.99 29.63 15.23
C SER A 41 -12.77 28.50 15.92
N ALA A 42 -12.10 27.77 16.82
CA ALA A 42 -12.69 26.69 17.62
C ALA A 42 -11.89 26.44 18.92
N PRO A 43 -11.79 27.44 19.82
CA PRO A 43 -11.04 27.31 21.08
C PRO A 43 -11.61 26.24 22.01
N GLU A 44 -12.85 25.78 21.78
CA GLU A 44 -13.45 24.69 22.54
C GLU A 44 -12.86 23.31 22.21
N ILE A 45 -12.27 23.10 21.02
CA ILE A 45 -11.79 21.77 20.61
C ILE A 45 -10.61 21.30 21.48
N PRO A 46 -9.56 22.11 21.73
CA PRO A 46 -8.51 21.75 22.68
C PRO A 46 -9.07 21.44 24.08
N GLN A 47 -10.02 22.24 24.56
CA GLN A 47 -10.63 22.04 25.88
C GLN A 47 -11.39 20.71 25.94
N ASN A 48 -12.17 20.38 24.91
CA ASN A 48 -12.89 19.11 24.80
C ASN A 48 -11.92 17.93 24.67
N TYR A 49 -10.79 18.11 23.97
CA TYR A 49 -9.74 17.11 23.90
C TYR A 49 -9.12 16.85 25.28
N ASP A 50 -8.77 17.90 26.03
CA ASP A 50 -8.20 17.77 27.37
C ASP A 50 -9.19 17.11 28.34
N GLN A 51 -10.48 17.44 28.25
CA GLN A 51 -11.53 16.79 29.04
C GLN A 51 -11.65 15.31 28.71
N TRP A 52 -11.69 14.94 27.42
CA TRP A 52 -11.71 13.55 27.00
C TRP A 52 -10.45 12.80 27.44
N GLN A 53 -9.27 13.38 27.20
CA GLN A 53 -7.98 12.78 27.56
C GLN A 53 -7.90 12.56 29.07
N SER A 54 -8.30 13.55 29.88
CA SER A 54 -8.36 13.42 31.32
C SER A 54 -9.31 12.30 31.72
N SER A 55 -10.54 12.26 31.19
CA SER A 55 -11.50 11.21 31.50
C SER A 55 -10.97 9.81 31.12
N TYR A 56 -10.37 9.68 29.94
CA TYR A 56 -9.77 8.44 29.44
C TYR A 56 -8.62 7.97 30.33
N ARG A 57 -7.66 8.84 30.68
CA ARG A 57 -6.49 8.50 31.51
C ARG A 57 -6.89 8.13 32.95
N HIS A 58 -8.04 8.61 33.42
CA HIS A 58 -8.59 8.27 34.73
C HIS A 58 -9.55 7.07 34.70
N LEU A 59 -9.68 6.35 33.59
CA LEU A 59 -10.41 5.07 33.59
C LEU A 59 -9.69 4.03 34.45
N PRO A 60 -10.39 3.17 35.20
CA PRO A 60 -9.77 2.20 36.10
C PRO A 60 -8.72 1.32 35.43
N VAL A 61 -8.97 0.92 34.19
CA VAL A 61 -8.08 0.05 33.41
C VAL A 61 -6.80 0.77 32.96
N VAL A 62 -6.85 2.10 32.81
CA VAL A 62 -5.70 2.94 32.40
C VAL A 62 -4.91 3.39 33.61
N VAL A 63 -5.57 3.82 34.70
CA VAL A 63 -4.92 4.22 35.96
C VAL A 63 -4.05 3.10 36.52
N ARG A 64 -4.51 1.84 36.40
CA ARG A 64 -3.73 0.66 36.81
C ARG A 64 -2.40 0.49 36.06
N LEU A 65 -2.23 1.15 34.91
CA LEU A 65 -0.99 1.15 34.14
C LEU A 65 -0.04 2.28 34.57
N THR A 66 -0.57 3.38 35.10
CA THR A 66 0.16 4.65 35.28
C THR A 66 0.36 5.07 36.73
N ALA A 67 -0.33 4.47 37.71
CA ALA A 67 -0.26 4.87 39.12
C ALA A 67 -0.04 3.70 40.11
N PRO A 68 0.75 3.89 41.18
CA PRO A 68 0.80 2.95 42.30
C PRO A 68 -0.54 2.90 43.05
N ALA A 69 -0.97 1.70 43.43
CA ALA A 69 -2.33 1.39 43.93
C ALA A 69 -2.82 2.18 45.16
N THR A 70 -1.94 2.90 45.85
CA THR A 70 -2.20 3.56 47.14
C THR A 70 -2.61 5.05 47.05
N GLN A 71 -2.73 5.64 45.84
CA GLN A 71 -3.05 7.07 45.65
C GLN A 71 -4.25 7.34 44.71
N ILE A 72 -5.17 6.39 44.54
CA ILE A 72 -6.32 6.58 43.64
C ILE A 72 -7.44 7.35 44.37
N THR A 73 -7.59 8.65 44.07
CA THR A 73 -8.66 9.49 44.65
C THR A 73 -9.71 9.95 43.62
N ASN A 74 -9.42 9.91 42.32
CA ASN A 74 -10.32 10.33 41.24
C ASN A 74 -10.28 9.32 40.08
N VAL A 75 -11.40 8.64 39.82
CA VAL A 75 -11.55 7.65 38.73
C VAL A 75 -12.78 8.03 37.90
N SER A 76 -12.63 8.05 36.58
CA SER A 76 -13.75 8.31 35.66
C SER A 76 -14.53 7.02 35.38
N THR A 77 -15.83 7.14 35.13
CA THR A 77 -16.61 6.01 34.62
C THR A 77 -16.47 5.88 33.10
N THR A 78 -16.75 4.70 32.56
CA THR A 78 -16.80 4.50 31.10
C THR A 78 -17.91 5.33 30.44
N ALA A 79 -19.00 5.63 31.17
CA ALA A 79 -20.07 6.51 30.68
C ALA A 79 -19.59 7.97 30.55
N ASP A 80 -18.86 8.49 31.55
CA ASP A 80 -18.29 9.84 31.49
C ASP A 80 -17.27 9.98 30.35
N CYS A 81 -16.44 8.95 30.14
CA CYS A 81 -15.47 8.93 29.06
C CYS A 81 -16.16 8.88 27.68
N ARG A 82 -17.25 8.09 27.52
CA ARG A 82 -18.08 8.14 26.30
C ARG A 82 -18.68 9.52 26.07
N GLN A 83 -19.19 10.14 27.12
CA GLN A 83 -19.84 11.45 27.03
C GLN A 83 -18.84 12.53 26.60
N THR A 84 -17.66 12.57 27.20
CA THR A 84 -16.60 13.54 26.83
C THR A 84 -16.06 13.27 25.43
N LEU A 85 -15.91 12.00 25.03
CA LEU A 85 -15.55 11.64 23.64
C LEU A 85 -16.61 12.12 22.65
N GLN A 86 -17.90 11.92 22.94
CA GLN A 86 -19.00 12.37 22.11
C GLN A 86 -18.99 13.90 21.97
N THR A 87 -18.78 14.64 23.06
CA THR A 87 -18.65 16.11 23.03
C THR A 87 -17.50 16.56 22.13
N LEU A 88 -16.35 15.89 22.19
CA LEU A 88 -15.23 16.14 21.28
C LEU A 88 -15.64 15.87 19.82
N GLN A 89 -16.23 14.71 19.53
CA GLN A 89 -16.67 14.35 18.18
C GLN A 89 -17.70 15.34 17.61
N ASP A 90 -18.65 15.80 18.43
CA ASP A 90 -19.64 16.78 18.03
C ASP A 90 -19.02 18.15 17.73
N SER A 91 -18.02 18.57 18.51
CA SER A 91 -17.27 19.79 18.24
C SER A 91 -16.47 19.71 16.94
N LEU A 92 -15.80 18.58 16.69
CA LEU A 92 -15.11 18.31 15.42
C LEU A 92 -16.09 18.30 14.25
N LYS A 93 -17.26 17.67 14.41
CA LYS A 93 -18.31 17.63 13.40
C LYS A 93 -18.81 19.03 13.06
N ARG A 94 -19.09 19.88 14.04
CA ARG A 94 -19.50 21.28 13.80
C ARG A 94 -18.43 22.06 13.06
N TRP A 95 -17.19 21.92 13.50
CA TRP A 95 -16.04 22.63 12.94
C TRP A 95 -15.75 22.25 11.48
N LEU A 96 -15.76 20.95 11.18
CA LEU A 96 -15.60 20.42 9.82
C LEU A 96 -16.82 20.66 8.93
N ASN A 97 -17.95 21.06 9.50
CA ASN A 97 -19.14 21.42 8.73
C ASN A 97 -19.35 22.91 8.51
N SER A 98 -18.42 23.75 8.98
CA SER A 98 -18.45 25.20 8.80
C SER A 98 -18.48 25.63 7.33
N GLU A 99 -19.11 26.78 7.06
CA GLU A 99 -19.19 27.36 5.72
C GLU A 99 -17.81 27.66 5.12
N SER A 100 -16.83 28.06 5.93
CA SER A 100 -15.47 28.35 5.45
C SER A 100 -14.69 27.09 5.02
N PHE A 101 -15.08 25.91 5.52
CA PHE A 101 -14.49 24.63 5.13
C PHE A 101 -15.27 23.93 4.01
N ARG A 102 -16.47 24.42 3.69
CA ARG A 102 -17.35 23.86 2.68
C ARG A 102 -16.68 23.60 1.32
N PRO A 103 -15.85 24.50 0.74
CA PRO A 103 -15.21 24.25 -0.55
C PRO A 103 -14.30 23.00 -0.55
N VAL A 104 -13.62 22.74 0.56
CA VAL A 104 -12.78 21.56 0.75
C VAL A 104 -13.65 20.30 0.82
N ARG A 105 -14.73 20.35 1.60
CA ARG A 105 -15.68 19.23 1.76
C ARG A 105 -16.36 18.86 0.43
N GLU A 106 -16.87 19.84 -0.32
CA GLU A 106 -17.49 19.61 -1.62
C GLU A 106 -16.51 18.95 -2.60
N ARG A 107 -15.25 19.41 -2.61
CA ARG A 107 -14.23 18.83 -3.50
C ARG A 107 -13.88 17.38 -3.16
N LEU A 108 -13.87 17.02 -1.87
CA LEU A 108 -13.72 15.62 -1.44
C LEU A 108 -14.87 14.75 -1.96
N LEU A 109 -16.11 15.23 -1.83
CA LEU A 109 -17.30 14.50 -2.26
C LEU A 109 -17.37 14.30 -3.77
N GLU A 110 -16.97 15.31 -4.55
CA GLU A 110 -16.97 15.28 -6.01
C GLU A 110 -15.96 14.30 -6.61
N ASN A 111 -14.82 14.06 -5.93
CA ASN A 111 -13.65 13.42 -6.54
C ASN A 111 -13.23 12.09 -5.93
N LEU A 112 -13.91 11.66 -4.85
CA LEU A 112 -13.60 10.43 -4.15
C LEU A 112 -14.73 9.41 -4.29
N ASN A 113 -14.36 8.16 -4.60
CA ASN A 113 -15.28 7.04 -4.69
C ASN A 113 -15.25 6.20 -3.41
N ARG A 114 -16.41 5.90 -2.83
CA ARG A 114 -16.53 5.07 -1.61
C ARG A 114 -15.92 3.68 -1.73
N SER A 115 -15.81 3.15 -2.96
CA SER A 115 -15.32 1.80 -3.23
C SER A 115 -13.81 1.71 -3.48
N GLU A 116 -13.11 2.83 -3.61
CA GLU A 116 -11.66 2.86 -3.87
C GLU A 116 -10.86 3.03 -2.58
N PRO A 117 -9.63 2.49 -2.48
CA PRO A 117 -8.75 2.77 -1.36
C PRO A 117 -8.31 4.23 -1.34
N ILE A 118 -8.40 4.90 -0.19
CA ILE A 118 -8.04 6.30 -0.02
C ILE A 118 -7.05 6.45 1.14
N ARG A 119 -5.83 6.88 0.83
CA ARG A 119 -4.84 7.28 1.82
C ARG A 119 -5.07 8.75 2.18
N PHE A 120 -5.47 9.02 3.41
CA PHE A 120 -5.78 10.37 3.87
C PHE A 120 -4.65 10.87 4.77
N ILE A 121 -4.06 12.02 4.46
CA ILE A 121 -2.97 12.63 5.22
C ILE A 121 -3.43 13.97 5.77
N ILE A 122 -3.37 14.11 7.10
CA ILE A 122 -3.49 15.40 7.78
C ILE A 122 -2.08 15.92 8.03
N GLN A 123 -1.69 16.97 7.33
CA GLN A 123 -0.40 17.64 7.53
C GLN A 123 -0.62 18.86 8.43
N ALA A 124 -0.08 18.84 9.65
CA ALA A 124 -0.34 19.87 10.65
C ALA A 124 0.88 20.11 11.55
N GLY A 125 1.16 21.37 11.88
CA GLY A 125 2.20 21.76 12.83
C GLY A 125 1.73 21.82 14.29
N ASP A 126 0.47 22.20 14.52
CA ASP A 126 -0.10 22.35 15.86
C ASP A 126 -0.22 21.00 16.60
N GLY A 127 0.13 21.02 17.90
CA GLY A 127 0.15 19.82 18.73
C GLY A 127 -1.23 19.19 18.92
N TYR A 128 -2.28 19.99 19.13
CA TYR A 128 -3.65 19.47 19.28
C TYR A 128 -4.16 18.91 17.96
N LEU A 129 -3.96 19.60 16.83
CA LEU A 129 -4.36 19.10 15.52
C LEU A 129 -3.80 17.71 15.23
N ARG A 130 -2.56 17.44 15.63
CA ARG A 130 -1.92 16.13 15.48
C ARG A 130 -2.46 15.06 16.43
N ARG A 131 -2.98 15.47 17.58
CA ARG A 131 -3.56 14.61 18.61
C ARG A 131 -5.02 14.27 18.34
N LEU A 132 -5.75 15.02 17.53
CA LEU A 132 -7.17 14.74 17.30
C LEU A 132 -7.42 13.33 16.74
N PRO A 133 -8.51 12.66 17.15
CA PRO A 133 -8.89 11.34 16.65
C PRO A 133 -9.56 11.44 15.27
N TRP A 134 -8.82 11.89 14.26
CA TRP A 134 -9.34 12.13 12.91
C TRP A 134 -10.05 10.92 12.31
N ASN A 135 -9.64 9.70 12.66
CA ASN A 135 -10.25 8.48 12.15
C ASN A 135 -11.68 8.23 12.68
N LEU A 136 -12.11 9.00 13.68
CA LEU A 136 -13.45 8.91 14.29
C LEU A 136 -14.42 9.98 13.77
N ILE A 137 -14.05 10.72 12.72
CA ILE A 137 -14.97 11.66 12.06
C ILE A 137 -15.83 10.93 11.03
N GLU A 138 -17.03 11.46 10.80
CA GLU A 138 -18.07 10.90 9.93
C GLU A 138 -17.59 10.55 8.51
N PHE A 139 -16.58 11.26 7.99
CA PHE A 139 -15.99 10.95 6.68
C PHE A 139 -15.56 9.48 6.57
N PHE A 140 -14.91 8.91 7.59
CA PHE A 140 -14.35 7.55 7.51
C PHE A 140 -15.42 6.44 7.62
N ASP A 141 -16.64 6.79 8.00
CA ASP A 141 -17.80 5.90 7.97
C ASP A 141 -18.35 5.75 6.54
N HIS A 142 -18.36 6.85 5.78
CA HIS A 142 -18.83 6.87 4.39
C HIS A 142 -17.81 6.30 3.40
N TYR A 143 -16.52 6.31 3.77
CA TYR A 143 -15.41 5.82 2.95
C TYR A 143 -14.69 4.65 3.64
N PRO A 144 -15.26 3.42 3.61
CA PRO A 144 -14.78 2.29 4.41
C PRO A 144 -13.41 1.74 3.98
N LYS A 145 -12.90 2.17 2.83
CA LYS A 145 -11.53 1.86 2.36
C LYS A 145 -10.58 3.06 2.52
N SER A 146 -10.93 4.02 3.36
CA SER A 146 -10.08 5.15 3.70
C SER A 146 -9.48 5.00 5.09
N GLU A 147 -8.22 5.41 5.24
CA GLU A 147 -7.57 5.52 6.55
C GLU A 147 -6.64 6.75 6.60
N VAL A 148 -6.54 7.33 7.79
CA VAL A 148 -5.83 8.58 8.06
C VAL A 148 -4.47 8.37 8.71
N ALA A 149 -3.50 9.17 8.27
CA ALA A 149 -2.22 9.39 8.91
C ALA A 149 -2.00 10.87 9.23
N ILE A 150 -1.15 11.12 10.22
CA ILE A 150 -0.63 12.44 10.54
C ILE A 150 0.73 12.61 9.88
N ALA A 151 1.01 13.84 9.42
CA ALA A 151 2.30 14.22 8.88
C ALA A 151 2.77 15.55 9.47
N ALA A 152 4.08 15.66 9.67
CA ALA A 152 4.74 16.92 9.98
C ALA A 152 4.67 17.88 8.78
N PRO A 153 4.61 19.20 9.02
CA PRO A 153 4.58 20.19 7.94
C PRO A 153 5.91 20.26 7.18
N VAL A 154 7.02 19.98 7.87
CA VAL A 154 8.38 19.96 7.33
C VAL A 154 8.81 18.51 7.18
N PHE A 155 9.15 18.13 5.95
CA PHE A 155 9.61 16.78 5.63
C PHE A 155 10.56 16.79 4.45
N GLU A 156 11.42 15.78 4.39
CA GLU A 156 12.35 15.54 3.31
C GLU A 156 12.28 14.09 2.86
N LYS A 157 12.48 13.86 1.56
CA LYS A 157 12.55 12.50 1.04
C LYS A 157 13.94 11.93 1.33
N ILE A 158 14.00 10.91 2.19
CA ILE A 158 15.21 10.07 2.26
C ILE A 158 15.18 9.08 1.10
N VAL A 159 16.22 9.12 0.27
CA VAL A 159 16.44 8.14 -0.80
C VAL A 159 17.19 6.97 -0.20
N SER A 160 16.46 5.92 0.17
CA SER A 160 17.05 4.65 0.61
C SER A 160 17.31 3.74 -0.60
N PRO A 161 18.37 2.92 -0.57
CA PRO A 161 18.60 1.91 -1.61
C PRO A 161 17.47 0.88 -1.61
N PRO A 162 17.19 0.23 -2.76
CA PRO A 162 16.26 -0.89 -2.78
C PRO A 162 16.75 -1.99 -1.81
N SER A 163 15.81 -2.56 -1.05
CA SER A 163 16.13 -3.61 -0.06
C SER A 163 17.00 -4.70 -0.72
N PRO A 164 18.20 -4.98 -0.19
CA PRO A 164 19.14 -5.91 -0.79
C PRO A 164 18.68 -7.37 -0.65
N THR A 165 17.60 -7.61 0.11
CA THR A 165 17.16 -8.95 0.50
C THR A 165 15.83 -9.33 -0.13
N LYS A 166 15.65 -10.65 -0.36
CA LYS A 166 14.42 -11.21 -0.97
C LYS A 166 13.27 -11.40 0.04
N ARG A 167 13.48 -11.08 1.32
CA ARG A 167 12.55 -11.27 2.44
C ARG A 167 12.54 -10.01 3.28
N LEU A 168 11.38 -9.65 3.80
CA LEU A 168 11.24 -8.51 4.69
C LEU A 168 11.97 -8.81 6.02
N ARG A 169 12.88 -7.95 6.46
CA ARG A 169 13.61 -8.11 7.72
C ARG A 169 13.03 -7.23 8.81
N ILE A 170 12.76 -7.84 9.96
CA ILE A 170 12.18 -7.19 11.13
C ILE A 170 13.19 -7.27 12.29
N LEU A 171 13.61 -6.13 12.82
CA LEU A 171 14.28 -6.06 14.11
C LEU A 171 13.23 -5.88 15.20
N ALA A 172 13.04 -6.89 16.04
CA ALA A 172 12.08 -6.87 17.13
C ALA A 172 12.79 -6.74 18.49
N ILE A 173 12.65 -5.57 19.11
CA ILE A 173 13.17 -5.28 20.45
C ILE A 173 12.05 -5.53 21.47
N LEU A 174 12.22 -6.55 22.29
CA LEU A 174 11.34 -6.88 23.42
C LEU A 174 12.01 -6.33 24.68
N GLY A 175 11.52 -5.19 25.15
CA GLY A 175 12.06 -4.45 26.28
C GLY A 175 11.63 -4.99 27.64
N HIS A 176 11.68 -4.14 28.65
CA HIS A 176 11.25 -4.47 30.00
C HIS A 176 9.79 -4.94 30.00
N SER A 177 9.55 -6.10 30.61
CA SER A 177 8.29 -6.85 30.49
C SER A 177 7.47 -6.97 31.78
N GLU A 178 7.85 -6.28 32.87
CA GLU A 178 7.12 -6.36 34.14
C GLU A 178 5.64 -5.98 33.98
N GLY A 179 4.72 -6.91 34.26
CA GLY A 179 3.28 -6.66 34.16
C GLY A 179 2.69 -6.64 32.74
N ILE A 180 3.47 -7.00 31.70
CA ILE A 180 3.02 -7.10 30.30
C ILE A 180 3.51 -8.41 29.65
N ASP A 181 2.78 -8.95 28.67
CA ASP A 181 3.14 -10.19 27.97
C ASP A 181 3.80 -9.93 26.59
N VAL A 182 5.08 -9.55 26.62
CA VAL A 182 5.88 -9.42 25.39
C VAL A 182 6.10 -10.76 24.66
N THR A 183 5.77 -11.89 25.30
CA THR A 183 5.86 -13.22 24.67
C THR A 183 4.72 -13.42 23.68
N ALA A 184 3.53 -12.86 23.93
CA ALA A 184 2.45 -12.83 22.96
C ALA A 184 2.85 -12.07 21.69
N ASP A 185 3.45 -10.88 21.83
CA ASP A 185 3.96 -10.08 20.71
C ASP A 185 4.99 -10.86 19.89
N ARG A 186 5.92 -11.53 20.58
CA ARG A 186 6.92 -12.40 19.96
C ARG A 186 6.27 -13.47 19.08
N ARG A 187 5.25 -14.18 19.59
CA ARG A 187 4.55 -15.24 18.85
C ARG A 187 3.91 -14.71 17.56
N PHE A 188 3.39 -13.48 17.56
CA PHE A 188 2.81 -12.88 16.35
C PHE A 188 3.86 -12.57 15.28
N LEU A 189 5.11 -12.34 15.68
CA LEU A 189 6.22 -11.99 14.79
C LEU A 189 7.04 -13.20 14.30
N GLU A 190 7.06 -14.32 15.03
CA GLU A 190 7.90 -15.49 14.73
C GLU A 190 7.52 -16.21 13.42
N ASN A 191 6.26 -16.17 13.00
CA ASN A 191 5.74 -16.98 11.89
C ASN A 191 5.17 -16.15 10.74
N LEU A 192 5.68 -14.93 10.54
CA LEU A 192 5.18 -14.05 9.50
C LEU A 192 5.62 -14.50 8.09
N PRO A 193 4.68 -14.67 7.15
CA PRO A 193 4.98 -15.22 5.83
C PRO A 193 5.85 -14.27 5.01
N GLY A 194 7.05 -14.71 4.64
CA GLY A 194 7.95 -13.93 3.80
C GLY A 194 8.78 -12.88 4.57
N ALA A 195 8.74 -12.92 5.90
CA ALA A 195 9.59 -12.11 6.76
C ALA A 195 10.63 -12.96 7.52
N GLU A 196 11.73 -12.32 7.88
CA GLU A 196 12.74 -12.79 8.82
C GLU A 196 12.75 -11.84 10.01
N THR A 197 12.45 -12.36 11.19
CA THR A 197 12.44 -11.56 12.42
C THR A 197 13.65 -11.92 13.27
N VAL A 198 14.42 -10.91 13.68
CA VAL A 198 15.49 -11.02 14.66
C VAL A 198 15.02 -10.41 15.97
N PHE A 199 15.03 -11.21 17.03
CA PHE A 199 14.57 -10.80 18.36
C PHE A 199 15.74 -10.38 19.25
N LEU A 200 15.63 -9.20 19.86
CA LEU A 200 16.44 -8.76 20.97
C LEU A 200 15.57 -8.75 22.23
N VAL A 201 15.79 -9.67 23.17
CA VAL A 201 15.01 -9.78 24.41
C VAL A 201 15.80 -9.19 25.56
N GLU A 202 15.23 -8.17 26.20
CA GLU A 202 15.86 -7.33 27.22
C GLU A 202 17.35 -7.03 26.92
N PRO A 203 17.70 -6.55 25.71
CA PRO A 203 19.09 -6.39 25.31
C PRO A 203 19.79 -5.25 26.07
N PRO A 204 21.12 -5.28 26.19
CA PRO A 204 21.87 -4.09 26.55
C PRO A 204 21.85 -3.06 25.42
N ARG A 205 22.02 -1.78 25.75
CA ARG A 205 22.07 -0.67 24.77
C ARG A 205 23.00 -0.95 23.59
N GLN A 206 24.19 -1.47 23.87
CA GLN A 206 25.22 -1.72 22.85
C GLN A 206 24.70 -2.63 21.72
N LYS A 207 23.96 -3.68 22.06
CA LYS A 207 23.46 -4.66 21.08
C LYS A 207 22.41 -4.05 20.16
N ILE A 208 21.57 -3.14 20.67
CA ILE A 208 20.63 -2.38 19.83
C ILE A 208 21.43 -1.51 18.85
N SER A 209 22.44 -0.80 19.34
CA SER A 209 23.31 0.03 18.50
C SER A 209 23.94 -0.79 17.37
N GLU A 210 24.61 -1.91 17.69
CA GLU A 210 25.22 -2.80 16.69
C GLU A 210 24.22 -3.22 15.60
N GLN A 211 23.00 -3.64 15.96
CA GLN A 211 21.98 -3.99 14.96
C GLN A 211 21.57 -2.81 14.08
N LEU A 212 21.46 -1.60 14.62
CA LEU A 212 21.05 -0.42 13.86
C LEU A 212 22.15 0.10 12.92
N TRP A 213 23.42 -0.09 13.28
CA TRP A 213 24.56 0.37 12.48
C TRP A 213 25.00 -0.62 11.42
N GLU A 214 24.97 -1.92 11.72
CA GLU A 214 25.66 -2.93 10.91
C GLU A 214 24.71 -3.74 10.01
N GLN A 215 23.40 -3.68 10.26
CA GLN A 215 22.42 -4.54 9.60
C GLN A 215 21.36 -3.74 8.86
N HIS A 216 20.82 -4.34 7.81
CA HIS A 216 19.67 -3.84 7.07
C HIS A 216 18.35 -4.30 7.71
N TRP A 217 17.40 -3.38 7.87
CA TRP A 217 16.05 -3.65 8.39
C TRP A 217 14.99 -2.97 7.53
N ASP A 218 13.86 -3.63 7.30
CA ASP A 218 12.69 -3.01 6.66
C ASP A 218 11.69 -2.51 7.72
N ILE A 219 11.59 -3.23 8.84
CA ILE A 219 10.73 -2.89 9.98
C ILE A 219 11.54 -2.91 11.29
N LEU A 220 11.35 -1.88 12.11
CA LEU A 220 11.74 -1.83 13.52
C LEU A 220 10.48 -2.02 14.36
N PHE A 221 10.50 -2.99 15.26
CA PHE A 221 9.41 -3.24 16.19
C PHE A 221 9.91 -3.10 17.63
N PHE A 222 9.14 -2.41 18.46
CA PHE A 222 9.37 -2.34 19.90
C PHE A 222 8.10 -2.73 20.66
N ALA A 223 8.25 -3.62 21.65
CA ALA A 223 7.25 -3.91 22.68
C ALA A 223 7.93 -3.87 24.04
N GLY A 224 7.31 -3.22 25.01
CA GLY A 224 7.90 -2.95 26.31
C GLY A 224 7.30 -1.70 26.93
N HIS A 225 7.70 -1.38 28.16
CA HIS A 225 7.33 -0.11 28.78
C HIS A 225 7.86 1.08 27.99
N SER A 226 7.03 2.10 27.83
CA SER A 226 7.43 3.42 27.35
C SER A 226 6.79 4.52 28.18
N HIS A 227 7.47 5.66 28.26
CA HIS A 227 7.00 6.82 28.99
C HIS A 227 7.41 8.10 28.26
N THR A 228 6.47 9.03 28.07
CA THR A 228 6.78 10.37 27.56
C THR A 228 6.86 11.37 28.71
N GLU A 229 8.03 11.98 28.89
CA GLU A 229 8.23 13.12 29.80
C GLU A 229 8.23 14.40 28.98
N GLY A 230 7.16 15.19 29.06
CA GLY A 230 6.96 16.36 28.21
C GLY A 230 6.78 15.96 26.74
N GLU A 231 7.79 16.20 25.91
CA GLU A 231 7.79 15.88 24.48
C GLU A 231 8.85 14.82 24.11
N VAL A 232 9.52 14.23 25.10
CA VAL A 232 10.59 13.25 24.90
C VAL A 232 10.09 11.87 25.26
N GLY A 233 10.09 10.96 24.29
CA GLY A 233 9.67 9.58 24.50
C GLY A 233 10.83 8.71 24.96
N ARG A 234 10.60 7.86 25.96
CA ARG A 234 11.58 6.92 26.50
C ARG A 234 11.07 5.50 26.39
N ILE A 235 11.92 4.59 25.95
CA ILE A 235 11.66 3.14 25.88
C ILE A 235 12.53 2.41 26.91
N TYR A 236 11.94 1.50 27.68
CA TYR A 236 12.66 0.69 28.65
C TYR A 236 13.13 -0.59 27.95
N ILE A 237 14.40 -0.65 27.60
CA ILE A 237 14.96 -1.73 26.78
C ILE A 237 15.27 -2.99 27.60
N ASN A 238 15.41 -2.86 28.92
CA ASN A 238 15.52 -3.94 29.88
C ASN A 238 15.19 -3.39 31.29
N GLN A 239 15.28 -4.22 32.33
CA GLN A 239 14.97 -3.82 33.72
C GLN A 239 15.83 -2.67 34.28
N ARG A 240 16.99 -2.39 33.69
CA ARG A 240 18.00 -1.46 34.21
C ARG A 240 18.25 -0.26 33.32
N GLU A 241 17.98 -0.39 32.03
CA GLU A 241 18.29 0.60 31.02
C GLU A 241 17.04 1.06 30.27
N SER A 242 17.03 2.36 30.00
CA SER A 242 16.03 3.04 29.20
C SER A 242 16.72 3.95 28.21
N LEU A 243 16.14 4.14 27.02
CA LEU A 243 16.68 4.99 25.97
C LEU A 243 15.63 5.95 25.44
N THR A 244 16.04 7.16 25.08
CA THR A 244 15.27 8.07 24.24
C THR A 244 15.54 7.79 22.76
N ILE A 245 14.65 8.24 21.87
CA ILE A 245 14.92 8.16 20.42
C ILE A 245 16.11 9.07 20.07
N GLY A 246 16.26 10.21 20.74
CA GLY A 246 17.45 11.06 20.65
C GLY A 246 18.77 10.33 20.89
N GLU A 247 18.81 9.40 21.86
CA GLU A 247 20.01 8.59 22.14
C GLU A 247 20.31 7.52 21.08
N LEU A 248 19.29 7.07 20.35
CA LEU A 248 19.40 6.12 19.24
C LEU A 248 19.52 6.81 17.87
N LYS A 249 19.47 8.14 17.83
CA LYS A 249 19.38 8.98 16.63
C LYS A 249 20.33 8.58 15.50
N HIS A 250 21.60 8.35 15.82
CA HIS A 250 22.60 8.06 14.80
C HIS A 250 22.41 6.66 14.20
N GLY A 251 22.22 5.63 15.03
CA GLY A 251 21.93 4.28 14.55
C GLY A 251 20.61 4.22 13.78
N LEU A 252 19.56 4.89 14.26
CA LEU A 252 18.28 4.95 13.56
C LEU A 252 18.41 5.65 12.20
N ARG A 253 19.18 6.74 12.12
CA ARG A 253 19.45 7.41 10.85
C ARG A 253 20.15 6.46 9.86
N THR A 254 21.18 5.76 10.31
CA THR A 254 21.87 4.75 9.49
C THR A 254 20.91 3.64 9.05
N ALA A 255 20.03 3.17 9.92
CA ALA A 255 19.02 2.17 9.56
C ALA A 255 18.01 2.70 8.52
N ILE A 256 17.55 3.95 8.65
CA ILE A 256 16.62 4.61 7.70
C ILE A 256 17.28 4.81 6.34
N GLU A 257 18.50 5.33 6.31
CA GLU A 257 19.33 5.44 5.10
C GLU A 257 19.59 4.06 4.49
N GLY A 258 19.71 3.03 5.34
CA GLY A 258 19.89 1.64 4.94
C GLY A 258 18.64 0.95 4.40
N GLY A 259 17.42 1.48 4.61
CA GLY A 259 16.18 0.88 4.10
C GLY A 259 15.04 0.72 5.11
N LEU A 260 15.21 1.13 6.37
CA LEU A 260 14.15 1.07 7.38
C LEU A 260 12.96 1.94 6.98
N GLN A 261 11.81 1.30 6.71
CA GLN A 261 10.60 1.98 6.21
C GLN A 261 9.53 2.15 7.28
N LEU A 262 9.44 1.22 8.23
CA LEU A 262 8.36 1.23 9.22
C LEU A 262 8.90 1.00 10.63
N ALA A 263 8.59 1.90 11.55
CA ALA A 263 8.72 1.63 12.98
C ALA A 263 7.35 1.37 13.62
N ILE A 264 7.25 0.36 14.46
CA ILE A 264 6.03 0.02 15.21
C ILE A 264 6.40 0.05 16.69
N PHE A 265 5.87 1.02 17.42
CA PHE A 265 6.01 1.11 18.87
C PHE A 265 4.70 0.65 19.49
N ASN A 266 4.64 -0.65 19.79
CA ASN A 266 3.49 -1.29 20.41
C ASN A 266 3.57 -1.13 21.94
N SER A 267 3.65 0.12 22.39
CA SER A 267 3.85 0.49 23.80
C SER A 267 2.86 1.57 24.22
N CYS A 268 2.70 1.75 25.54
CA CYS A 268 1.62 2.53 26.13
C CYS A 268 1.64 4.02 25.73
N ASP A 269 2.80 4.64 25.50
CA ASP A 269 2.90 6.07 25.21
C ASP A 269 3.84 6.35 24.03
N GLY A 270 3.30 6.94 22.96
CA GLY A 270 3.99 7.02 21.68
C GLY A 270 3.97 8.38 20.96
N LEU A 271 3.32 9.42 21.48
CA LEU A 271 3.31 10.73 20.82
C LEU A 271 4.68 11.42 20.87
N GLY A 272 5.38 11.36 22.00
CA GLY A 272 6.76 11.85 22.11
C GLY A 272 7.69 11.09 21.14
N LEU A 273 7.54 9.77 21.10
CA LEU A 273 8.29 8.90 20.17
C LEU A 273 8.02 9.27 18.71
N ALA A 274 6.75 9.50 18.33
CA ALA A 274 6.38 9.88 16.97
C ALA A 274 7.07 11.17 16.51
N LYS A 275 7.10 12.20 17.36
CA LYS A 275 7.76 13.47 17.05
C LYS A 275 9.25 13.30 16.82
N GLU A 276 9.92 12.52 17.67
CA GLU A 276 11.36 12.25 17.51
C GLU A 276 11.65 11.43 16.24
N LEU A 277 10.82 10.43 15.92
CA LEU A 277 10.93 9.63 14.71
C LEU A 277 10.69 10.44 13.43
N GLU A 278 9.74 11.37 13.45
CA GLU A 278 9.51 12.31 12.34
C GLU A 278 10.71 13.25 12.12
N ASN A 279 11.37 13.70 13.19
CA ASN A 279 12.61 14.48 13.07
C ASN A 279 13.74 13.68 12.41
N LEU A 280 13.69 12.35 12.48
CA LEU A 280 14.60 11.44 11.76
C LEU A 280 14.13 11.15 10.32
N GLN A 281 13.02 11.74 9.89
CA GLN A 281 12.41 11.57 8.56
C GLN A 281 12.04 10.11 8.27
N ILE A 282 11.70 9.31 9.29
CA ILE A 282 11.27 7.93 9.09
C ILE A 282 10.07 7.89 8.11
N PRO A 283 10.03 6.95 7.15
CA PRO A 283 8.94 6.90 6.18
C PRO A 283 7.57 6.72 6.85
N GLN A 284 7.46 5.75 7.77
CA GLN A 284 6.25 5.48 8.54
C GLN A 284 6.56 5.09 9.99
N ALA A 285 5.69 5.52 10.90
CA ALA A 285 5.63 4.99 12.26
C ALA A 285 4.19 4.67 12.65
N ILE A 286 4.01 3.61 13.44
CA ILE A 286 2.76 3.30 14.13
C ILE A 286 3.01 3.41 15.62
N VAL A 287 2.25 4.27 16.28
CA VAL A 287 2.35 4.56 17.71
C VAL A 287 0.96 4.57 18.37
N MET A 288 0.90 4.62 19.69
CA MET A 288 -0.34 4.87 20.42
C MET A 288 -0.44 6.35 20.81
N ARG A 289 -1.63 6.94 20.62
CA ARG A 289 -1.92 8.33 20.99
C ARG A 289 -1.94 8.54 22.51
N GLU A 290 -2.45 7.56 23.24
CA GLU A 290 -2.61 7.60 24.70
C GLU A 290 -2.24 6.23 25.29
N PRO A 291 -1.96 6.17 26.62
CA PRO A 291 -1.81 4.92 27.38
C PRO A 291 -2.84 3.85 27.02
N VAL A 292 -2.38 2.69 26.57
CA VAL A 292 -3.24 1.53 26.26
C VAL A 292 -2.86 0.33 27.13
N PRO A 293 -3.84 -0.48 27.59
CA PRO A 293 -3.52 -1.76 28.21
C PRO A 293 -2.84 -2.71 27.25
N ASP A 294 -2.01 -3.60 27.79
CA ASP A 294 -1.26 -4.61 27.03
C ASP A 294 -2.15 -5.41 26.06
N LYS A 295 -3.35 -5.80 26.52
CA LYS A 295 -4.34 -6.50 25.69
C LYS A 295 -4.72 -5.73 24.42
N VAL A 296 -4.87 -4.41 24.49
CA VAL A 296 -5.20 -3.56 23.33
C VAL A 296 -4.04 -3.53 22.35
N ALA A 297 -2.83 -3.33 22.85
CA ALA A 297 -1.61 -3.33 22.05
C ALA A 297 -1.42 -4.69 21.33
N GLN A 298 -1.60 -5.79 22.03
CA GLN A 298 -1.49 -7.15 21.48
C GLN A 298 -2.55 -7.47 20.42
N GLU A 299 -3.82 -7.17 20.70
CA GLU A 299 -4.90 -7.43 19.73
C GLU A 299 -4.75 -6.53 18.50
N PHE A 300 -4.34 -5.27 18.68
CA PHE A 300 -4.01 -4.38 17.56
C PHE A 300 -2.90 -5.00 16.70
N LEU A 301 -1.77 -5.36 17.32
CA LEU A 301 -0.61 -5.92 16.63
C LEU A 301 -0.98 -7.21 15.87
N LYS A 302 -1.69 -8.12 16.52
CA LYS A 302 -2.16 -9.38 15.96
C LYS A 302 -3.01 -9.16 14.71
N HIS A 303 -4.02 -8.29 14.77
CA HIS A 303 -4.90 -8.03 13.63
C HIS A 303 -4.18 -7.26 12.52
N PHE A 304 -3.35 -6.29 12.89
CA PHE A 304 -2.53 -5.51 11.96
C PHE A 304 -1.59 -6.42 11.17
N LEU A 305 -0.73 -7.20 11.85
CA LEU A 305 0.23 -8.09 11.21
C LEU A 305 -0.47 -9.15 10.35
N LYS A 306 -1.59 -9.70 10.82
CA LYS A 306 -2.40 -10.66 10.06
C LYS A 306 -2.95 -10.05 8.77
N ALA A 307 -3.42 -8.80 8.80
CA ALA A 307 -3.92 -8.10 7.63
C ALA A 307 -2.77 -7.71 6.67
N PHE A 308 -1.71 -7.14 7.21
CA PHE A 308 -0.58 -6.60 6.45
C PHE A 308 0.20 -7.71 5.76
N SER A 309 0.54 -8.79 6.47
CA SER A 309 1.23 -9.95 5.91
C SER A 309 0.44 -10.73 4.85
N ARG A 310 -0.88 -10.49 4.75
CA ARG A 310 -1.76 -11.04 3.71
C ARG A 310 -1.88 -10.14 2.47
N GLY A 311 -1.17 -9.01 2.44
CA GLY A 311 -1.08 -8.12 1.28
C GLY A 311 -2.10 -6.98 1.28
N LYS A 312 -2.80 -6.70 2.39
CA LYS A 312 -3.49 -5.42 2.54
C LYS A 312 -2.43 -4.30 2.62
N SER A 313 -2.77 -3.09 2.19
CA SER A 313 -1.89 -1.93 2.40
C SER A 313 -1.70 -1.65 3.89
N LEU A 314 -0.63 -0.96 4.27
CA LEU A 314 -0.37 -0.56 5.66
C LEU A 314 -1.60 0.12 6.28
N TYR A 315 -2.15 1.11 5.57
CA TYR A 315 -3.33 1.88 5.95
C TYR A 315 -4.57 1.02 6.17
N LEU A 316 -4.93 0.17 5.19
CA LEU A 316 -6.08 -0.72 5.36
C LEU A 316 -5.85 -1.79 6.43
N SER A 317 -4.60 -2.14 6.72
CA SER A 317 -4.26 -3.08 7.79
C SER A 317 -4.44 -2.45 9.17
N VAL A 318 -4.03 -1.19 9.34
CA VAL A 318 -4.29 -0.41 10.57
C VAL A 318 -5.79 -0.23 10.76
N ARG A 319 -6.53 0.15 9.72
CA ARG A 319 -7.99 0.25 9.79
C ARG A 319 -8.63 -1.05 10.23
N THR A 320 -8.26 -2.15 9.57
CA THR A 320 -8.76 -3.49 9.92
C THR A 320 -8.48 -3.79 11.39
N ALA A 321 -7.29 -3.49 11.89
CA ALA A 321 -6.94 -3.72 13.28
C ALA A 321 -7.80 -2.87 14.23
N ARG A 322 -7.97 -1.57 13.96
CA ARG A 322 -8.83 -0.69 14.75
C ARG A 322 -10.27 -1.18 14.81
N GLU A 323 -10.88 -1.52 13.68
CA GLU A 323 -12.26 -2.05 13.62
C GLU A 323 -12.39 -3.35 14.43
N ARG A 324 -11.37 -4.23 14.39
CA ARG A 324 -11.35 -5.47 15.18
C ARG A 324 -11.29 -5.22 16.70
N LEU A 325 -10.59 -4.17 17.15
CA LEU A 325 -10.60 -3.79 18.57
C LEU A 325 -12.03 -3.49 19.06
N ALA A 326 -12.82 -2.79 18.24
CA ALA A 326 -14.22 -2.49 18.56
C ALA A 326 -15.09 -3.75 18.52
N GLU A 327 -14.97 -4.59 17.49
CA GLU A 327 -15.73 -5.86 17.36
C GLU A 327 -15.47 -6.82 18.53
N GLU A 328 -14.26 -6.83 19.07
CA GLU A 328 -13.87 -7.67 20.21
C GLU A 328 -14.30 -7.09 21.56
N GLY A 329 -15.08 -5.99 21.53
CA GLY A 329 -15.70 -5.40 22.70
C GLY A 329 -14.74 -4.56 23.54
N LEU A 330 -13.51 -4.27 23.08
CA LEU A 330 -12.56 -3.47 23.85
C LEU A 330 -13.03 -2.02 24.02
N ASP A 331 -13.89 -1.54 23.11
CA ASP A 331 -14.52 -0.23 23.26
C ASP A 331 -15.45 -0.15 24.49
N THR A 332 -15.94 -1.29 25.01
CA THR A 332 -16.81 -1.31 26.21
C THR A 332 -16.10 -0.77 27.45
N GLU A 333 -14.84 -1.17 27.63
CA GLU A 333 -13.97 -0.77 28.74
C GLU A 333 -13.14 0.48 28.40
N LEU A 334 -12.86 0.72 27.12
CA LEU A 334 -12.06 1.84 26.61
C LEU A 334 -12.79 2.58 25.49
N PRO A 335 -13.72 3.50 25.82
CA PRO A 335 -14.41 4.29 24.81
C PRO A 335 -13.45 5.02 23.87
N GLY A 336 -13.63 4.82 22.56
CA GLY A 336 -12.78 5.41 21.53
C GLY A 336 -11.51 4.62 21.25
N VAL A 337 -11.44 3.33 21.61
CA VAL A 337 -10.26 2.46 21.39
C VAL A 337 -9.75 2.48 19.95
N MET A 338 -10.64 2.61 18.98
CA MET A 338 -10.32 2.72 17.55
C MET A 338 -9.47 3.95 17.23
N GLY A 339 -9.59 5.01 18.02
CA GLY A 339 -8.81 6.23 17.88
C GLY A 339 -7.34 6.02 18.22
N LEU A 340 -7.00 5.11 19.13
CA LEU A 340 -5.73 5.14 19.85
C LEU A 340 -4.51 4.82 18.98
N PRO A 341 -4.48 3.76 18.15
CA PRO A 341 -3.36 3.53 17.25
C PRO A 341 -3.29 4.68 16.24
N LEU A 342 -2.11 5.20 15.92
CA LEU A 342 -1.89 6.35 15.05
C LEU A 342 -0.81 6.03 14.02
N ILE A 343 -1.05 6.40 12.76
CA ILE A 343 -0.01 6.38 11.72
C ILE A 343 0.62 7.77 11.64
N CYS A 344 1.93 7.83 11.80
CA CYS A 344 2.75 8.97 11.41
C CYS A 344 3.43 8.65 10.07
N GLN A 345 3.38 9.59 9.13
CA GLN A 345 3.88 9.40 7.78
C GLN A 345 4.71 10.59 7.36
N ASN A 346 5.88 10.33 6.79
CA ASN A 346 6.59 11.32 5.97
C ASN A 346 5.90 11.42 4.59
N PRO A 347 5.29 12.56 4.21
CA PRO A 347 4.52 12.68 2.97
C PRO A 347 5.31 12.37 1.68
N ALA A 348 6.64 12.54 1.70
CA ALA A 348 7.49 12.25 0.55
C ALA A 348 7.82 10.76 0.37
N ALA A 349 7.48 9.93 1.35
CA ALA A 349 7.80 8.51 1.32
C ALA A 349 6.62 7.65 0.87
N THR A 350 6.92 6.59 0.12
CA THR A 350 5.92 5.56 -0.22
C THR A 350 5.77 4.57 0.93
N PRO A 351 4.54 4.14 1.28
CA PRO A 351 4.35 3.14 2.32
C PRO A 351 5.00 1.79 2.00
N LEU A 352 5.56 1.14 3.01
CA LEU A 352 6.05 -0.23 2.91
C LEU A 352 4.94 -1.17 2.40
N VAL A 353 5.30 -2.04 1.44
CA VAL A 353 4.42 -3.08 0.90
C VAL A 353 4.94 -4.45 1.33
N TRP A 354 4.07 -5.24 1.95
CA TRP A 354 4.39 -6.62 2.29
C TRP A 354 4.46 -7.50 1.04
N THR A 355 5.66 -7.72 0.51
CA THR A 355 5.88 -8.51 -0.71
C THR A 355 5.77 -10.01 -0.42
N ARG A 356 4.59 -10.58 -0.67
CA ARG A 356 4.40 -12.03 -0.65
C ARG A 356 4.87 -12.63 -1.97
N LYS A 357 5.91 -13.48 -1.95
CA LYS A 357 6.05 -14.48 -3.01
C LYS A 357 4.83 -15.40 -2.93
N LYS A 358 3.96 -15.37 -3.94
CA LYS A 358 2.89 -16.37 -4.07
C LYS A 358 3.53 -17.76 -4.13
N LYS A 359 3.57 -18.48 -3.00
CA LYS A 359 3.53 -19.95 -3.04
C LYS A 359 2.14 -20.28 -3.57
N LEU A 360 2.05 -20.84 -4.77
CA LEU A 360 0.80 -21.39 -5.30
C LEU A 360 0.35 -22.46 -4.30
N SER A 361 -0.64 -22.14 -3.46
CA SER A 361 -1.19 -23.10 -2.50
C SER A 361 -2.29 -23.87 -3.19
N ILE A 362 -2.01 -25.16 -3.35
CA ILE A 362 -2.96 -26.24 -3.67
C ILE A 362 -4.01 -26.24 -2.55
N LEU A 363 -5.23 -25.77 -2.83
CA LEU A 363 -6.52 -26.25 -2.27
C LEU A 363 -7.65 -25.28 -2.67
N TYR A 364 -8.25 -25.54 -3.84
CA TYR A 364 -9.65 -25.23 -4.13
C TYR A 364 -10.17 -26.36 -5.05
N GLN A 365 -10.14 -27.58 -4.53
CA GLN A 365 -11.02 -28.65 -4.99
C GLN A 365 -11.98 -28.96 -3.85
N GLY A 366 -13.28 -28.97 -4.16
CA GLY A 366 -14.33 -29.34 -3.21
C GLY A 366 -15.24 -28.19 -2.81
N LYS A 367 -15.97 -27.62 -3.78
CA LYS A 367 -17.38 -27.15 -3.67
C LYS A 367 -17.73 -26.38 -4.94
N LEU A 368 -18.21 -27.11 -5.95
CA LEU A 368 -19.20 -26.70 -6.98
C LEU A 368 -19.48 -27.91 -7.89
N VAL A 369 -19.91 -29.00 -7.27
CA VAL A 369 -20.77 -29.99 -7.92
C VAL A 369 -22.10 -29.87 -7.16
N ILE A 370 -23.21 -29.94 -7.91
CA ILE A 370 -24.60 -29.66 -7.51
C ILE A 370 -25.02 -28.20 -7.81
N GLY A 371 -25.24 -27.95 -9.09
CA GLY A 371 -25.94 -26.78 -9.62
C GLY A 371 -26.20 -26.88 -11.13
N ALA A 372 -26.17 -28.09 -11.69
CA ALA A 372 -26.32 -28.35 -13.13
C ALA A 372 -27.35 -29.46 -13.37
N LEU A 373 -28.55 -29.31 -12.79
CA LEU A 373 -29.74 -30.11 -13.13
C LEU A 373 -31.01 -29.26 -12.92
N ALA A 374 -31.11 -28.13 -13.63
CA ALA A 374 -32.36 -27.39 -13.81
C ALA A 374 -32.24 -26.35 -14.95
N LEU A 375 -31.77 -26.77 -16.12
CA LEU A 375 -31.94 -25.98 -17.35
C LEU A 375 -32.27 -26.93 -18.50
N GLY A 376 -33.48 -27.46 -18.43
CA GLY A 376 -34.01 -28.44 -19.38
C GLY A 376 -35.52 -28.35 -19.43
N ALA A 377 -36.06 -27.14 -19.58
CA ALA A 377 -37.41 -26.87 -20.06
C ALA A 377 -37.61 -25.35 -20.18
N VAL A 378 -38.45 -24.96 -21.13
CA VAL A 378 -38.88 -23.59 -21.42
C VAL A 378 -37.94 -22.79 -22.33
N LEU A 379 -37.75 -23.33 -23.54
CA LEU A 379 -37.49 -22.53 -24.72
C LEU A 379 -38.63 -22.84 -25.69
N LEU A 380 -39.72 -22.06 -25.60
CA LEU A 380 -40.80 -21.98 -26.60
C LEU A 380 -41.82 -20.92 -26.12
N LEU A 381 -41.86 -19.75 -26.78
CA LEU A 381 -43.06 -19.01 -27.21
C LEU A 381 -42.70 -17.59 -27.75
N ILE A 382 -42.32 -17.55 -29.05
CA ILE A 382 -42.65 -16.58 -30.14
C ILE A 382 -42.45 -15.02 -29.96
N PRO A 383 -42.55 -14.16 -31.02
CA PRO A 383 -41.39 -13.43 -31.58
C PRO A 383 -41.60 -11.90 -31.80
N LYS A 384 -40.60 -11.24 -32.43
CA LYS A 384 -40.65 -9.94 -33.17
C LYS A 384 -40.89 -8.67 -32.32
N ILE A 385 -40.30 -7.47 -32.54
CA ILE A 385 -39.41 -6.81 -33.50
C ILE A 385 -38.95 -5.53 -32.76
N ILE A 386 -37.70 -5.08 -32.95
CA ILE A 386 -37.33 -3.69 -33.34
C ILE A 386 -35.81 -3.68 -33.55
N THR A 387 -35.47 -3.34 -34.78
CA THR A 387 -34.16 -2.97 -35.31
C THR A 387 -33.47 -1.90 -34.48
N ILE A 388 -32.26 -2.19 -34.01
CA ILE A 388 -31.25 -1.17 -33.74
C ILE A 388 -30.11 -1.43 -34.74
N THR A 389 -30.17 -0.75 -35.88
CA THR A 389 -28.99 -0.56 -36.73
C THR A 389 -28.04 0.38 -36.00
N SER A 390 -27.24 -0.16 -35.08
CA SER A 390 -26.02 0.49 -34.64
C SER A 390 -24.94 0.15 -35.67
N PRO A 391 -24.20 1.14 -36.21
CA PRO A 391 -23.07 0.86 -37.07
C PRO A 391 -21.92 0.34 -36.19
N TYR A 392 -22.01 -0.92 -35.76
CA TYR A 392 -20.83 -1.63 -35.31
C TYR A 392 -19.92 -1.77 -36.53
N ARG A 393 -18.94 -0.89 -36.63
CA ARG A 393 -17.80 -1.09 -37.54
C ARG A 393 -17.22 -2.45 -37.18
N VAL A 394 -17.46 -3.44 -38.04
CA VAL A 394 -16.74 -4.71 -37.99
C VAL A 394 -15.28 -4.36 -38.23
N TYR A 395 -14.46 -4.64 -37.23
CA TYR A 395 -13.03 -4.45 -37.32
C TYR A 395 -12.47 -5.48 -38.32
N ASP A 396 -11.77 -4.99 -39.34
CA ASP A 396 -11.16 -5.80 -40.41
C ASP A 396 -9.63 -5.74 -40.28
N PRO A 397 -8.98 -6.78 -39.72
CA PRO A 397 -7.55 -6.78 -39.46
C PRO A 397 -6.71 -6.73 -40.75
N ASN A 398 -7.26 -7.13 -41.89
CA ASN A 398 -6.55 -7.15 -43.16
C ASN A 398 -6.35 -5.74 -43.75
N LYS A 399 -7.11 -4.74 -43.29
CA LYS A 399 -7.02 -3.34 -43.75
C LYS A 399 -6.20 -2.43 -42.84
N GLU A 400 -5.60 -2.97 -41.77
CA GLU A 400 -4.80 -2.15 -40.85
C GLU A 400 -3.45 -1.75 -41.44
N GLN A 401 -3.17 -0.44 -41.37
CA GLN A 401 -1.89 0.16 -41.67
C GLN A 401 -1.31 0.78 -40.39
N LEU A 402 0.00 0.66 -40.21
CA LEU A 402 0.71 1.35 -39.13
C LEU A 402 0.60 2.86 -39.37
N ASN A 403 0.33 3.61 -38.32
CA ASN A 403 0.33 5.06 -38.42
C ASN A 403 1.76 5.56 -38.10
N ALA A 404 2.41 6.21 -39.07
CA ALA A 404 3.77 6.73 -38.91
C ALA A 404 3.86 7.82 -37.82
N ASP A 405 2.75 8.52 -37.53
CA ASP A 405 2.67 9.56 -36.51
C ASP A 405 2.50 8.99 -35.10
N LEU A 406 2.07 7.73 -34.96
CA LEU A 406 1.90 7.05 -33.67
C LEU A 406 3.15 6.24 -33.33
N LYS A 407 4.11 6.92 -32.73
CA LYS A 407 5.44 6.38 -32.39
C LYS A 407 5.71 6.55 -30.90
N ILE A 408 6.21 5.50 -30.26
CA ILE A 408 6.66 5.54 -28.85
C ILE A 408 8.17 5.39 -28.81
N SER A 409 8.82 6.24 -28.01
CA SER A 409 10.26 6.18 -27.73
C SER A 409 10.53 6.52 -26.28
N TYR A 410 10.43 5.54 -25.38
CA TYR A 410 10.71 5.73 -23.96
C TYR A 410 10.90 4.38 -23.25
N PRO A 411 11.99 4.12 -22.48
CA PRO A 411 13.13 5.00 -22.24
C PRO A 411 14.01 5.16 -23.50
N LYS A 412 14.75 6.27 -23.60
CA LYS A 412 15.40 6.77 -24.84
C LYS A 412 16.34 5.74 -25.49
N ASN A 413 16.12 5.45 -26.78
CA ASN A 413 17.00 4.77 -27.78
C ASN A 413 16.25 3.74 -28.65
N TRP A 414 14.95 3.52 -28.45
CA TRP A 414 14.17 2.61 -29.28
C TRP A 414 12.87 3.28 -29.71
N LYS A 415 12.29 2.76 -30.79
CA LYS A 415 11.08 3.27 -31.42
C LYS A 415 10.24 2.11 -31.91
N ILE A 416 8.92 2.21 -31.76
CA ILE A 416 7.96 1.29 -32.37
C ILE A 416 6.73 2.07 -32.82
N THR A 417 6.09 1.63 -33.89
CA THR A 417 4.84 2.20 -34.40
C THR A 417 3.70 1.19 -34.33
N TYR A 418 2.48 1.70 -34.18
CA TYR A 418 1.27 0.88 -34.02
C TYR A 418 0.07 1.50 -34.74
N PRO A 419 -0.98 0.70 -35.07
CA PRO A 419 -2.19 1.21 -35.69
C PRO A 419 -3.01 2.09 -34.74
N LYS A 420 -3.70 3.10 -35.27
CA LYS A 420 -4.56 4.01 -34.49
C LYS A 420 -5.72 3.31 -33.77
N SER A 421 -6.14 2.15 -34.28
CA SER A 421 -7.16 1.29 -33.68
C SER A 421 -6.69 0.59 -32.40
N TRP A 422 -5.37 0.45 -32.19
CA TRP A 422 -4.79 -0.18 -31.02
C TRP A 422 -4.50 0.87 -29.94
N GLN A 423 -4.76 0.52 -28.70
CA GLN A 423 -4.48 1.38 -27.56
C GLN A 423 -3.09 1.08 -27.00
N ALA A 424 -2.23 2.10 -26.90
CA ALA A 424 -0.98 2.00 -26.16
C ALA A 424 -1.22 2.28 -24.67
N ILE A 425 -0.75 1.39 -23.81
CA ILE A 425 -0.80 1.48 -22.36
C ILE A 425 0.64 1.45 -21.85
N PRO A 426 1.14 2.49 -21.17
CA PRO A 426 2.48 2.49 -20.59
C PRO A 426 2.66 1.35 -19.58
N GLY A 427 3.79 0.65 -19.64
CA GLY A 427 4.15 -0.41 -18.70
C GLY A 427 4.72 0.13 -17.39
N GLU A 428 4.63 -0.67 -16.31
CA GLU A 428 5.32 -0.39 -15.05
C GLU A 428 6.81 -0.78 -15.19
N LEU A 429 7.69 0.21 -15.39
CA LEU A 429 9.14 0.03 -15.62
C LEU A 429 9.86 -0.86 -14.58
N ILE A 430 9.26 -1.07 -13.41
CA ILE A 430 9.77 -1.89 -12.30
C ILE A 430 10.00 -3.35 -12.73
N ASN A 431 9.25 -3.85 -13.72
CA ASN A 431 9.38 -5.22 -14.24
C ASN A 431 10.06 -5.29 -15.62
N GLY A 432 10.62 -4.19 -16.11
CA GLY A 432 11.15 -4.09 -17.48
C GLY A 432 10.08 -4.03 -18.56
N GLU A 433 8.78 -4.07 -18.22
CA GLU A 433 7.71 -3.84 -19.17
C GLU A 433 7.60 -2.35 -19.49
N VAL A 434 7.65 -2.02 -20.77
CA VAL A 434 7.75 -0.63 -21.22
C VAL A 434 6.43 -0.13 -21.82
N VAL A 435 5.76 -0.96 -22.61
CA VAL A 435 4.46 -0.63 -23.22
C VAL A 435 3.69 -1.87 -23.63
N GLN A 436 2.37 -1.80 -23.52
CA GLN A 436 1.43 -2.74 -24.11
C GLN A 436 0.62 -2.08 -25.23
N PHE A 437 0.51 -2.71 -26.39
CA PHE A 437 -0.41 -2.33 -27.46
C PHE A 437 -1.58 -3.31 -27.44
N VAL A 438 -2.78 -2.83 -27.13
CA VAL A 438 -3.98 -3.64 -26.96
C VAL A 438 -4.92 -3.44 -28.16
N ALA A 439 -5.31 -4.56 -28.79
CA ALA A 439 -6.24 -4.56 -29.92
C ALA A 439 -7.65 -4.07 -29.49
N PRO A 440 -8.40 -3.43 -30.39
CA PRO A 440 -9.74 -2.92 -30.07
C PRO A 440 -10.69 -4.03 -29.62
N LYS A 441 -11.62 -3.71 -28.71
CA LYS A 441 -12.64 -4.65 -28.21
C LYS A 441 -13.76 -4.81 -29.24
N ASP A 442 -13.62 -5.81 -30.11
CA ASP A 442 -14.60 -6.22 -31.11
C ASP A 442 -15.04 -7.69 -30.90
N ASN A 443 -15.82 -8.29 -31.82
CA ASN A 443 -16.23 -9.70 -31.71
C ASN A 443 -15.04 -10.68 -31.61
N ILE A 444 -13.86 -10.29 -32.09
CA ILE A 444 -12.62 -11.06 -32.04
C ILE A 444 -11.99 -10.97 -30.64
N SER A 445 -11.96 -9.79 -30.05
CA SER A 445 -11.18 -9.46 -28.83
C SER A 445 -12.01 -9.41 -27.52
N LYS A 446 -13.32 -9.69 -27.58
CA LYS A 446 -14.31 -9.48 -26.48
C LYS A 446 -13.95 -10.08 -25.12
N SER A 447 -13.32 -11.26 -25.07
CA SER A 447 -13.13 -12.04 -23.84
C SER A 447 -11.69 -12.09 -23.33
N PHE A 448 -10.72 -11.91 -24.21
CA PHE A 448 -9.32 -11.63 -23.89
C PHE A 448 -8.75 -10.80 -25.04
N PRO A 449 -8.35 -9.54 -24.80
CA PRO A 449 -7.90 -8.72 -25.89
C PRO A 449 -6.52 -9.15 -26.36
N ALA A 450 -6.36 -9.27 -27.68
CA ALA A 450 -5.05 -9.53 -28.25
C ALA A 450 -4.11 -8.34 -27.99
N MET A 451 -2.85 -8.61 -27.69
CA MET A 451 -1.91 -7.54 -27.30
C MET A 451 -0.47 -7.84 -27.71
N VAL A 452 0.29 -6.79 -27.98
CA VAL A 452 1.75 -6.82 -28.15
C VAL A 452 2.39 -6.11 -26.96
N ILE A 453 3.24 -6.81 -26.23
CA ILE A 453 3.91 -6.29 -25.02
C ILE A 453 5.39 -6.18 -25.29
N VAL A 454 5.98 -5.01 -25.03
CA VAL A 454 7.41 -4.76 -25.17
C VAL A 454 8.05 -4.69 -23.80
N ASN A 455 9.02 -5.58 -23.55
CA ASN A 455 9.85 -5.59 -22.35
C ASN A 455 11.31 -5.34 -22.71
N ILE A 456 11.98 -4.53 -21.91
CA ILE A 456 13.40 -4.19 -22.03
C ILE A 456 14.05 -4.36 -20.66
N HIS A 457 15.06 -5.21 -20.58
CA HIS A 457 15.80 -5.48 -19.35
C HIS A 457 17.28 -5.15 -19.53
N SER A 458 17.92 -4.55 -18.52
CA SER A 458 19.38 -4.41 -18.49
C SER A 458 20.04 -5.77 -18.20
N LEU A 459 21.14 -6.06 -18.87
CA LEU A 459 21.93 -7.27 -18.64
C LEU A 459 22.98 -7.01 -17.54
N GLU A 460 22.95 -7.80 -16.46
CA GLU A 460 23.95 -7.72 -15.37
C GLU A 460 25.30 -8.35 -15.74
N SER A 461 25.31 -9.25 -16.73
CA SER A 461 26.50 -9.93 -17.25
C SER A 461 26.35 -10.20 -18.74
N PRO A 462 27.42 -10.12 -19.55
CA PRO A 462 27.38 -10.48 -20.97
C PRO A 462 26.87 -11.91 -21.17
N THR A 463 26.02 -12.13 -22.18
CA THR A 463 25.53 -13.45 -22.59
C THR A 463 25.22 -13.46 -24.09
N THR A 464 25.20 -14.64 -24.70
CA THR A 464 24.83 -14.79 -26.10
C THR A 464 23.32 -14.94 -26.28
N LEU A 465 22.82 -14.63 -27.49
CA LEU A 465 21.40 -14.80 -27.80
C LEU A 465 20.96 -16.27 -27.65
N ASP A 466 21.82 -17.22 -27.99
CA ASP A 466 21.54 -18.66 -27.86
C ASP A 466 21.44 -19.10 -26.40
N GLU A 467 22.37 -18.68 -25.54
CA GLU A 467 22.32 -18.96 -24.10
C GLU A 467 21.09 -18.35 -23.44
N PHE A 468 20.79 -17.09 -23.78
CA PHE A 468 19.61 -16.39 -23.29
C PHE A 468 18.32 -17.06 -23.75
N THR A 469 18.27 -17.50 -25.00
CA THR A 469 17.15 -18.28 -25.57
C THR A 469 16.99 -19.61 -24.85
N LYS A 470 18.08 -20.36 -24.64
CA LYS A 470 18.07 -21.64 -23.91
C LYS A 470 17.58 -21.48 -22.48
N LYS A 471 18.04 -20.44 -21.77
CA LYS A 471 17.57 -20.10 -20.41
C LYS A 471 16.07 -19.77 -20.41
N THR A 472 15.61 -18.99 -21.40
CA THR A 472 14.18 -18.63 -21.54
C THR A 472 13.32 -19.87 -21.82
N VAL A 473 13.72 -20.74 -22.75
CA VAL A 473 13.02 -22.00 -23.04
C VAL A 473 12.94 -22.88 -21.81
N ASN A 474 14.02 -22.99 -21.03
CA ASN A 474 14.02 -23.75 -19.78
C ASN A 474 13.03 -23.18 -18.75
N GLN A 475 12.98 -21.85 -18.60
CA GLN A 475 12.03 -21.20 -17.70
C GLN A 475 10.58 -21.41 -18.13
N ILE A 476 10.29 -21.32 -19.43
CA ILE A 476 8.95 -21.61 -19.97
C ILE A 476 8.61 -23.09 -19.76
N SER A 477 9.56 -24.00 -20.02
CA SER A 477 9.38 -25.46 -19.87
C SER A 477 9.23 -25.92 -18.42
N GLN A 478 9.79 -25.19 -17.45
CA GLN A 478 9.57 -25.45 -16.02
C GLN A 478 8.16 -25.02 -15.57
N LYS A 479 7.60 -24.01 -16.25
CA LYS A 479 6.30 -23.43 -15.92
C LYS A 479 5.14 -24.09 -16.68
N PHE A 480 5.42 -24.63 -17.86
CA PHE A 480 4.46 -25.23 -18.78
C PHE A 480 5.06 -26.51 -19.38
N THR A 481 4.27 -27.55 -19.63
CA THR A 481 4.80 -28.79 -20.21
C THR A 481 5.40 -28.55 -21.60
N GLN A 482 6.49 -29.26 -21.93
CA GLN A 482 7.23 -29.09 -23.20
C GLN A 482 6.34 -29.22 -24.45
N ASP A 483 5.26 -30.00 -24.37
CA ASP A 483 4.28 -30.19 -25.46
C ASP A 483 3.59 -28.89 -25.92
N PHE A 484 3.66 -27.83 -25.12
CA PHE A 484 3.08 -26.53 -25.46
C PHE A 484 4.07 -25.53 -26.06
N ILE A 485 5.35 -25.89 -26.24
CA ILE A 485 6.41 -24.99 -26.69
C ILE A 485 7.00 -25.49 -28.02
N THR A 486 7.07 -24.62 -29.02
CA THR A 486 7.75 -24.94 -30.28
C THR A 486 9.26 -24.79 -30.12
N LYS A 487 10.03 -25.52 -30.94
CA LYS A 487 11.48 -25.28 -31.05
C LYS A 487 11.73 -23.80 -31.42
N PRO A 488 12.68 -23.12 -30.76
CA PRO A 488 13.05 -21.76 -31.13
C PRO A 488 13.52 -21.72 -32.59
N ILE A 489 13.11 -20.69 -33.34
CA ILE A 489 13.53 -20.47 -34.72
C ILE A 489 14.17 -19.09 -34.88
N PRO A 490 15.16 -18.92 -35.78
CA PRO A 490 15.72 -17.61 -36.08
C PRO A 490 14.65 -16.62 -36.56
N ALA A 491 14.78 -15.37 -36.14
CA ALA A 491 13.90 -14.26 -36.48
C ALA A 491 14.70 -12.94 -36.53
N LYS A 492 14.00 -11.84 -36.82
CA LYS A 492 14.54 -10.48 -36.75
C LYS A 492 13.66 -9.60 -35.88
N LEU A 493 14.30 -8.71 -35.13
CA LEU A 493 13.63 -7.62 -34.44
C LEU A 493 14.23 -6.29 -34.93
N GLY A 494 13.58 -5.67 -35.91
CA GLY A 494 14.19 -4.59 -36.69
C GLY A 494 15.45 -5.07 -37.40
N LYS A 495 16.60 -4.47 -37.07
CA LYS A 495 17.92 -4.87 -37.60
C LYS A 495 18.63 -5.93 -36.75
N LEU A 496 18.13 -6.23 -35.55
CA LEU A 496 18.78 -7.17 -34.65
C LEU A 496 18.46 -8.62 -34.99
N ASP A 497 19.44 -9.50 -34.77
CA ASP A 497 19.23 -10.95 -34.72
C ASP A 497 18.35 -11.30 -33.53
N ALA A 498 17.35 -12.14 -33.77
CA ALA A 498 16.38 -12.52 -32.76
C ALA A 498 16.05 -14.02 -32.84
N MET A 499 15.47 -14.54 -31.76
CA MET A 499 14.90 -15.88 -31.69
C MET A 499 13.40 -15.78 -31.41
N GLN A 500 12.61 -16.49 -32.21
CA GLN A 500 11.17 -16.63 -32.00
C GLN A 500 10.86 -17.93 -31.29
N ILE A 501 9.99 -17.86 -30.28
CA ILE A 501 9.42 -19.01 -29.58
C ILE A 501 7.91 -18.86 -29.61
N ILE A 502 7.19 -19.94 -29.95
CA ILE A 502 5.73 -19.99 -29.82
C ILE A 502 5.40 -20.96 -28.70
N TYR A 503 4.55 -20.55 -27.78
CA TYR A 503 4.03 -21.44 -26.76
C TYR A 503 2.59 -21.11 -26.37
N THR A 504 1.98 -21.98 -25.58
CA THR A 504 0.59 -21.83 -25.15
C THR A 504 0.45 -21.95 -23.64
N GLU A 505 -0.32 -21.07 -23.02
CA GLU A 505 -0.63 -21.09 -21.59
C GLU A 505 -2.14 -21.16 -21.32
N GLN A 506 -2.54 -21.65 -20.15
CA GLN A 506 -3.93 -21.60 -19.68
C GLN A 506 -4.12 -20.38 -18.77
N GLN A 507 -4.95 -19.43 -19.17
CA GLN A 507 -5.24 -18.23 -18.41
C GLN A 507 -6.76 -18.01 -18.36
N GLY A 508 -7.34 -17.98 -17.15
CA GLY A 508 -8.77 -17.71 -16.96
C GLY A 508 -9.70 -18.73 -17.63
N GLY A 509 -9.29 -20.00 -17.70
CA GLY A 509 -10.05 -21.06 -18.39
C GLY A 509 -9.93 -21.04 -19.93
N LYS A 510 -9.03 -20.20 -20.47
CA LYS A 510 -8.80 -20.06 -21.90
C LYS A 510 -7.37 -20.45 -22.27
N LYS A 511 -7.23 -21.04 -23.45
CA LYS A 511 -5.95 -21.40 -24.05
C LYS A 511 -5.37 -20.17 -24.77
N ILE A 512 -4.37 -19.52 -24.20
CA ILE A 512 -3.72 -18.32 -24.75
C ILE A 512 -2.44 -18.72 -25.47
N LYS A 513 -2.33 -18.37 -26.75
CA LYS A 513 -1.14 -18.60 -27.57
C LYS A 513 -0.27 -17.35 -27.56
N ILE A 514 1.03 -17.57 -27.43
CA ILE A 514 2.04 -16.52 -27.26
C ILE A 514 3.13 -16.72 -28.31
N LYS A 515 3.43 -15.67 -29.08
CA LYS A 515 4.65 -15.55 -29.89
C LYS A 515 5.58 -14.58 -29.18
N GLN A 516 6.74 -15.08 -28.79
CA GLN A 516 7.77 -14.34 -28.07
C GLN A 516 9.00 -14.17 -28.96
N ILE A 517 9.43 -12.93 -29.16
CA ILE A 517 10.64 -12.56 -29.90
C ILE A 517 11.68 -12.08 -28.89
N LEU A 518 12.84 -12.74 -28.87
CA LEU A 518 13.97 -12.44 -28.01
C LEU A 518 15.10 -11.86 -28.83
N SER A 519 15.65 -10.73 -28.40
CA SER A 519 16.81 -10.11 -29.05
C SER A 519 17.73 -9.51 -27.98
N LEU A 520 19.03 -9.45 -28.24
CA LEU A 520 20.01 -8.88 -27.31
C LEU A 520 20.84 -7.77 -27.98
N THR A 521 21.28 -6.82 -27.17
CA THR A 521 22.44 -5.96 -27.43
C THR A 521 23.48 -6.18 -26.32
N ALA A 522 24.60 -5.46 -26.35
CA ALA A 522 25.64 -5.59 -25.31
C ALA A 522 25.10 -5.39 -23.88
N ASN A 523 24.13 -4.48 -23.70
CA ASN A 523 23.67 -4.05 -22.38
C ASN A 523 22.19 -4.36 -22.11
N HIS A 524 21.41 -4.78 -23.12
CA HIS A 524 19.96 -4.94 -22.97
C HIS A 524 19.42 -6.21 -23.63
N ALA A 525 18.42 -6.79 -22.99
CA ALA A 525 17.53 -7.80 -23.57
C ALA A 525 16.19 -7.18 -23.96
N TYR A 526 15.77 -7.42 -25.19
CA TYR A 526 14.49 -6.99 -25.75
C TYR A 526 13.59 -8.21 -25.92
N ILE A 527 12.43 -8.18 -25.28
CA ILE A 527 11.46 -9.28 -25.27
C ILE A 527 10.11 -8.75 -25.70
N ILE A 528 9.68 -9.10 -26.91
CA ILE A 528 8.37 -8.70 -27.44
C ILE A 528 7.44 -9.90 -27.51
N ASN A 529 6.29 -9.79 -26.85
CA ASN A 529 5.29 -10.84 -26.77
C ASN A 529 4.02 -10.43 -27.51
N TYR A 530 3.60 -11.18 -28.52
CA TYR A 530 2.24 -11.15 -29.02
C TYR A 530 1.41 -12.23 -28.32
N LYS A 531 0.31 -11.84 -27.68
CA LYS A 531 -0.60 -12.75 -26.96
C LYS A 531 -2.03 -12.64 -27.51
N ALA A 532 -2.69 -13.78 -27.71
CA ALA A 532 -4.10 -13.85 -28.07
C ALA A 532 -4.72 -15.20 -27.68
N GLU A 533 -6.05 -15.30 -27.66
CA GLU A 533 -6.73 -16.59 -27.55
C GLU A 533 -6.31 -17.50 -28.71
N SER A 534 -6.04 -18.78 -28.43
CA SER A 534 -5.42 -19.70 -29.41
C SER A 534 -6.23 -19.83 -30.69
N GLU A 535 -7.56 -19.82 -30.57
CA GLU A 535 -8.50 -19.94 -31.70
C GLU A 535 -8.49 -18.70 -32.61
N LYS A 536 -8.11 -17.54 -32.06
CA LYS A 536 -8.13 -16.24 -32.75
C LYS A 536 -6.74 -15.68 -33.02
N PHE A 537 -5.70 -16.45 -32.67
CA PHE A 537 -4.31 -15.99 -32.74
C PHE A 537 -3.92 -15.58 -34.15
N SER A 538 -4.31 -16.34 -35.18
CA SER A 538 -3.99 -16.05 -36.58
C SER A 538 -4.72 -14.82 -37.13
N GLU A 539 -5.85 -14.41 -36.54
CA GLU A 539 -6.67 -13.31 -37.05
C GLU A 539 -5.97 -11.94 -36.89
N LEU A 540 -5.15 -11.80 -35.84
CA LEU A 540 -4.44 -10.55 -35.51
C LEU A 540 -2.93 -10.68 -35.59
N GLU A 541 -2.41 -11.87 -35.90
CA GLU A 541 -0.98 -12.14 -36.02
C GLU A 541 -0.32 -11.25 -37.09
N GLY A 542 -0.99 -11.00 -38.21
CA GLY A 542 -0.49 -10.13 -39.28
C GLY A 542 -0.26 -8.69 -38.82
N THR A 543 -1.21 -8.10 -38.11
CA THR A 543 -1.04 -6.76 -37.52
C THR A 543 0.01 -6.75 -36.43
N ALA A 544 -0.03 -7.73 -35.51
CA ALA A 544 0.96 -7.83 -34.46
C ALA A 544 2.38 -7.93 -35.03
N GLN A 545 2.56 -8.67 -36.14
CA GLN A 545 3.84 -8.77 -36.83
C GLN A 545 4.28 -7.43 -37.44
N LYS A 546 3.36 -6.63 -37.98
CA LYS A 546 3.67 -5.26 -38.44
C LYS A 546 4.18 -4.38 -37.29
N ILE A 547 3.52 -4.45 -36.12
CA ILE A 547 3.97 -3.73 -34.92
C ILE A 547 5.37 -4.19 -34.49
N ILE A 548 5.60 -5.51 -34.41
CA ILE A 548 6.90 -6.07 -34.05
C ILE A 548 8.00 -5.63 -35.03
N ASN A 549 7.72 -5.66 -36.34
CA ASN A 549 8.68 -5.32 -37.38
C ASN A 549 9.02 -3.82 -37.43
N SER A 550 8.16 -2.96 -36.89
CA SER A 550 8.42 -1.51 -36.83
C SER A 550 9.38 -1.12 -35.70
N PHE A 551 9.73 -2.08 -34.84
CA PHE A 551 10.68 -1.86 -33.77
C PHE A 551 12.07 -1.55 -34.32
N THR A 552 12.65 -0.43 -33.88
CA THR A 552 14.00 -0.01 -34.21
C THR A 552 14.71 0.49 -32.97
N ILE A 553 16.02 0.27 -32.89
CA ILE A 553 16.90 0.88 -31.90
C ILE A 553 17.80 1.87 -32.65
N ASP A 554 17.95 3.07 -32.10
CA ASP A 554 18.78 4.15 -32.64
C ASP A 554 20.28 3.88 -32.43
#